data_AF-A0A196MDQ8-F1
#
_entry.id   AF-A0A196MDQ8-F1
#
_cell.length_a   1.000
_cell.length_b   1.000
_cell.length_c   1.000
_cell.angle_alpha   90.00
_cell.angle_beta   90.00
_cell.angle_gamma   90.00
#
_symmetry.space_group_name_H-M   'P 1'
#
loop_
_entity.id
_entity.type
_entity.pdbx_description
1 polymer ?
#
loop_
_entity_poly.entity_id
_entity_poly.type
_entity_poly.pdbx_seq_one_letter_code
_entity_poly.pdbx_strand_id
1 'polypeptide(L)' 'MTAIVVFLSTPIDADKLAEYGQKALATVATHGGAAPGLGPLFGLSNGAAYTHGAIFSLPTMRPRPVGTKVPLIRC' A
#
# COMPACT_ATOMS: atom_id res chain seq x y z
N MET A 1 -10.12 -14.21 -0.39
CA MET A 1 -9.01 -13.98 -1.32
C MET A 1 -8.37 -12.65 -0.95
N THR A 2 -7.06 -12.49 -1.13
CA THR A 2 -6.30 -11.34 -0.63
C THR A 2 -5.48 -10.78 -1.78
N ALA A 3 -5.51 -9.46 -1.98
CA ALA A 3 -4.69 -8.77 -2.95
C ALA A 3 -3.40 -8.29 -2.26
N ILE A 4 -2.26 -8.49 -2.91
CA ILE A 4 -0.97 -8.01 -2.44
C ILE A 4 -0.54 -6.84 -3.32
N VAL A 5 -0.19 -5.73 -2.70
CA VAL A 5 0.38 -4.55 -3.35
C VAL A 5 1.82 -4.41 -2.88
N VAL A 6 2.76 -4.37 -3.83
CA VAL A 6 4.18 -4.17 -3.56
C VAL A 6 4.58 -2.79 -4.07
N PHE A 7 5.13 -1.98 -3.17
CA PHE A 7 5.69 -0.67 -3.48
C PHE A 7 7.21 -0.74 -3.33
N LEU A 8 7.91 -0.17 -4.32
CA LEU A 8 9.37 -0.07 -4.33
C LEU A 8 9.73 1.40 -4.58
N SER A 9 10.64 1.96 -3.80
CA SER A 9 11.03 3.36 -3.92
C SER A 9 12.47 3.62 -3.48
N THR A 10 13.02 4.73 -3.94
CA THR A 10 14.26 5.31 -3.43
C THR A 10 13.92 6.68 -2.85
N PRO A 11 13.75 6.80 -1.52
CA PRO A 11 13.32 8.04 -0.89
C PRO A 11 14.36 9.14 -1.10
N ILE A 12 13.88 10.33 -1.45
CA ILE A 12 14.67 11.56 -1.53
C ILE A 12 14.84 12.17 -0.13
N ASP A 13 13.82 12.00 0.72
CA ASP A 13 13.74 12.55 2.08
C ASP A 13 13.17 11.46 3.01
N ALA A 14 13.92 11.11 4.05
CA ALA A 14 13.57 10.05 4.99
C ALA A 14 12.43 10.44 5.95
N ASP A 15 12.36 11.71 6.36
CA ASP A 15 11.33 12.21 7.27
C ASP A 15 9.99 12.25 6.54
N LYS A 16 10.00 12.68 5.27
CA LYS A 16 8.81 12.64 4.41
C LYS A 16 8.35 11.22 4.12
N LEU A 17 9.27 10.27 3.97
CA LEU A 17 8.92 8.87 3.82
C LEU A 17 8.22 8.34 5.07
N ALA A 18 8.73 8.65 6.26
CA ALA A 18 8.11 8.24 7.52
C ALA A 18 6.70 8.84 7.68
N GLU A 19 6.54 10.13 7.39
CA GLU A 19 5.24 10.82 7.42
C GLU A 19 4.24 10.16 6.44
N TYR A 20 4.68 9.87 5.21
CA TYR A 20 3.87 9.19 4.20
C TYR A 20 3.49 7.76 4.62
N GLY A 21 4.46 7.00 5.15
CA GLY A 21 4.25 5.63 5.60
C GLY A 21 3.19 5.51 6.69
N GLN A 22 3.17 6.44 7.65
CA GLN A 22 2.14 6.50 8.69
C GLN A 22 0.74 6.77 8.10
N LYS A 23 0.63 7.71 7.16
CA LYS A 23 -0.63 7.99 6.46
C LYS A 23 -1.12 6.78 5.66
N ALA A 24 -0.21 6.13 4.93
CA ALA A 24 -0.52 4.93 4.14
C ALA A 24 -0.99 3.77 5.02
N LEU A 25 -0.33 3.54 6.17
CA LEU A 25 -0.74 2.51 7.13
C LEU A 25 -2.16 2.75 7.67
N ALA A 26 -2.48 3.99 8.03
CA ALA A 26 -3.83 4.36 8.45
C ALA A 26 -4.85 4.06 7.35
N THR A 27 -4.58 4.45 6.09
CA THR A 27 -5.46 4.15 4.95
C THR A 27 -5.62 2.64 4.72
N VAL A 28 -4.54 1.87 4.75
CA VAL A 28 -4.59 0.41 4.56
C VAL A 28 -5.45 -0.25 5.65
N ALA A 29 -5.31 0.19 6.91
CA ALA A 29 -6.12 -0.30 8.01
C ALA A 29 -7.62 0.05 7.83
N THR A 30 -7.97 1.23 7.32
CA THR A 30 -9.38 1.58 7.04
C THR A 30 -10.04 0.66 6.01
N HIS A 31 -9.25 0.02 5.15
CA HIS A 31 -9.72 -0.94 4.16
C HIS A 31 -9.58 -2.41 4.63
N GLY A 32 -9.33 -2.64 5.93
CA GLY A 32 -9.16 -3.98 6.49
C GLY A 32 -7.88 -4.68 6.03
N GLY A 33 -6.90 -3.92 5.53
CA GLY A 33 -5.61 -4.42 5.13
C GLY A 33 -4.58 -4.46 6.25
N ALA A 34 -3.43 -5.04 5.94
CA ALA A 34 -2.26 -5.13 6.82
C ALA A 34 -0.98 -4.83 6.02
N ALA A 35 0.10 -4.46 6.72
CA ALA A 35 1.41 -4.21 6.11
C ALA A 35 2.42 -5.27 6.59
N PRO A 36 2.48 -6.46 5.97
CA PRO A 36 3.39 -7.54 6.39
C PRO A 36 4.88 -7.20 6.22
N GLY A 37 5.25 -6.16 5.48
CA GLY A 37 6.64 -5.75 5.33
C GLY A 37 6.78 -4.27 5.01
N LEU A 38 7.68 -3.60 5.72
CA LEU A 38 8.08 -2.21 5.49
C LEU A 38 9.57 -2.10 5.80
N GLY A 39 10.33 -1.41 4.96
CA GLY A 39 11.70 -1.05 5.30
C GLY A 39 12.68 -1.02 4.13
N PRO A 40 13.98 -0.99 4.45
CA PRO A 40 15.04 -0.98 3.46
C PRO A 40 15.08 -2.31 2.69
N LEU A 41 15.46 -2.22 1.42
CA LEU A 41 15.69 -3.37 0.55
C LEU A 41 17.17 -3.71 0.51
N PHE A 42 17.46 -5.00 0.63
CA PHE A 42 18.79 -5.55 0.47
C PHE A 42 18.81 -6.40 -0.80
N GLY A 43 19.74 -6.11 -1.71
CA GLY A 43 19.87 -6.85 -2.96
C GLY A 43 20.35 -8.28 -2.68
N LEU A 44 19.46 -9.26 -2.85
CA LEU A 44 19.81 -10.68 -2.73
C LEU A 44 20.35 -11.27 -4.04
N SER A 45 20.03 -10.64 -5.18
CA SER A 45 20.49 -11.01 -6.53
C SER A 45 20.38 -9.79 -7.46
N ASN A 46 21.35 -9.59 -8.37
CA ASN A 46 21.44 -8.46 -9.32
C ASN A 46 21.43 -7.02 -8.74
N GLY A 47 21.61 -6.85 -7.43
CA GLY A 47 21.53 -5.55 -6.76
C GLY A 47 20.09 -5.04 -6.62
N ALA A 48 19.87 -4.12 -5.68
CA ALA A 48 18.55 -3.52 -5.47
C ALA A 48 18.46 -2.19 -6.25
N ALA A 49 17.60 -2.14 -7.27
CA ALA A 49 17.33 -0.90 -8.03
C ALA A 49 16.61 0.17 -7.19
N TYR A 50 16.02 -0.24 -6.07
CA TYR A 50 15.31 0.59 -5.11
C TYR A 50 15.89 0.33 -3.72
N THR A 51 15.92 1.35 -2.86
CA THR A 51 16.49 1.22 -1.51
C THR A 51 15.45 0.89 -0.45
N HIS A 52 14.15 1.04 -0.74
CA HIS A 52 13.04 0.82 0.18
C HIS A 52 11.88 0.08 -0.47
N GLY A 53 11.17 -0.69 0.35
CA GLY A 53 10.02 -1.47 -0.07
C GLY A 53 8.91 -1.47 0.99
N ALA A 54 7.69 -1.60 0.51
CA ALA A 54 6.50 -1.80 1.32
C ALA A 54 5.62 -2.88 0.70
N ILE A 55 5.10 -3.77 1.52
CA ILE A 55 4.16 -4.82 1.14
C ILE A 55 2.88 -4.58 1.91
N PHE A 56 1.78 -4.41 1.18
CA PHE A 56 0.45 -4.28 1.73
C PHE A 56 -0.42 -5.47 1.30
N SER A 57 -1.15 -6.02 2.26
CA SER A 57 -2.14 -7.06 2.09
C SER A 57 -3.51 -6.43 2.26
N LEU A 58 -4.38 -6.56 1.27
CA LEU A 58 -5.73 -6.01 1.29
C LEU A 58 -6.73 -7.15 1.06
N PRO A 59 -7.86 -7.18 1.77
CA PRO A 59 -8.93 -8.10 1.43
C PRO A 59 -9.40 -7.78 0.01
N THR A 60 -9.56 -8.78 -0.85
CA THR A 60 -10.13 -8.54 -2.17
C THR A 60 -11.53 -7.98 -1.98
N MET A 61 -11.76 -6.72 -2.33
CA MET A 61 -13.12 -6.23 -2.51
C MET A 61 -13.75 -7.13 -3.58
N ARG A 62 -14.97 -7.64 -3.31
CA ARG A 62 -15.76 -8.24 -4.40
C ARG A 62 -15.77 -7.23 -5.55
N PRO A 63 -15.50 -7.63 -6.80
CA PRO A 63 -15.61 -6.70 -7.91
C PRO A 63 -17.00 -6.06 -7.82
N ARG A 64 -17.04 -4.73 -7.67
CA ARG A 64 -18.30 -4.02 -7.79
C ARG A 64 -18.79 -4.32 -9.20
N PRO A 65 -20.02 -4.82 -9.38
CA PRO A 65 -20.60 -4.90 -10.70
C PRO A 65 -20.45 -3.53 -11.36
N VAL A 66 -19.84 -3.49 -12.53
CA VAL A 66 -19.79 -2.28 -13.37
C VAL A 66 -21.25 -1.93 -13.67
N GLY A 67 -21.84 -1.04 -12.87
CA GLY A 67 -23.29 -0.77 -12.87
C GLY A 67 -23.93 -0.48 -11.51
N THR A 68 -23.27 -0.73 -10.38
CA THR A 68 -23.82 -0.33 -9.07
C THR A 68 -23.71 1.19 -8.90
N LYS A 69 -24.77 1.91 -9.29
CA LYS A 69 -24.97 3.33 -8.97
C LYS A 69 -24.90 3.48 -7.44
N VAL A 70 -23.89 4.19 -6.96
CA VAL A 70 -23.84 4.64 -5.56
C VAL A 70 -24.98 5.64 -5.40
N PRO A 71 -25.93 5.45 -4.47
CA PRO A 71 -26.87 6.51 -4.16
C PRO A 71 -26.09 7.67 -3.55
N LEU A 72 -26.07 8.80 -4.26
CA LEU A 72 -25.57 10.06 -3.74
C LEU A 72 -26.51 10.45 -2.59
N ILE A 73 -26.11 10.17 -1.35
CA ILE A 73 -26.79 10.73 -0.17
C ILE A 73 -26.54 12.24 -0.26
N ARG A 74 -27.58 12.99 -0.65
CA ARG A 74 -27.59 14.45 -0.55
C ARG A 74 -27.70 14.80 0.93
N CYS A 75 -26.64 15.35 1.49
CA CYS A 75 -26.75 16.27 2.62
C CYS A 75 -27.22 17.63 2.12
#